data_AF-A0A355T1F8-F1
#
_entry.id   AF-A0A355T1F8-F1
#
_cell.length_a   1.000
_cell.length_b   1.000
_cell.length_c   1.000
_cell.angle_alpha   90.00
_cell.angle_beta   90.00
_cell.angle_gamma   90.00
#
_symmetry.space_group_name_H-M   'P 1'
#
loop_
_entity.id
_entity.type
_entity.pdbx_description
1 polymer ?
#
loop_
_entity_poly.entity_id
_entity_poly.type
_entity_poly.pdbx_seq_one_letter_code
_entity_poly.pdbx_strand_id
1 'polypeptide(L)' 'MLYAWANKDQIVPLKKSRAAVDATPDHELVTFRAGHMPALETPKAFMKVLRRFLNKLPS' A
#
# COMPACT_ATOMS: atom_id res chain seq x y z
N MET A 1 6.44 8.35 0.36
CA MET A 1 6.58 6.86 0.36
C MET A 1 5.22 6.21 0.07
N LEU A 2 5.13 5.08 -0.64
CA LEU A 2 3.86 4.36 -0.85
C LEU A 2 3.82 3.06 -0.03
N TYR A 3 2.86 2.96 0.89
CA TYR A 3 2.50 1.72 1.59
C TYR A 3 1.28 1.09 0.93
N ALA A 4 1.46 -0.08 0.33
CA ALA A 4 0.39 -0.88 -0.27
C ALA A 4 0.05 -2.05 0.64
N TRP A 5 -1.08 -1.97 1.35
CA TRP A 5 -1.45 -2.93 2.38
C TRP A 5 -2.64 -3.80 1.98
N ALA A 6 -2.59 -5.09 2.24
CA ALA A 6 -3.71 -5.98 2.03
C ALA A 6 -4.61 -6.03 3.29
N ASN A 7 -5.91 -5.77 3.14
CA ASN A 7 -6.82 -5.68 4.29
C ASN A 7 -7.24 -7.03 4.88
N LYS A 8 -6.92 -8.14 4.20
CA LYS A 8 -7.07 -9.50 4.74
C LYS A 8 -5.72 -10.14 5.09
N ASP A 9 -4.67 -9.33 5.20
CA ASP A 9 -3.35 -9.83 5.57
C ASP A 9 -3.37 -10.46 6.97
N GLN A 10 -2.96 -11.72 7.02
CA GLN A 10 -2.81 -12.49 8.25
C GLN A 10 -1.36 -12.57 8.73
N ILE A 11 -0.41 -12.03 7.94
CA ILE A 11 1.02 -12.07 8.21
C ILE A 11 1.48 -10.75 8.83
N VAL A 12 1.13 -9.61 8.21
CA VAL A 12 1.48 -8.27 8.73
C VAL A 12 0.23 -7.45 9.03
N PRO A 13 -0.29 -7.49 10.27
CA PRO A 13 -1.50 -6.77 10.63
C PRO A 13 -1.28 -5.25 10.60
N LEU A 14 -2.04 -4.55 9.75
CA LEU A 14 -1.94 -3.09 9.62
C LEU A 14 -2.07 -2.36 10.96
N LYS A 15 -2.95 -2.84 11.86
CA LYS A 15 -3.16 -2.25 13.19
C LYS A 15 -1.86 -2.19 14.01
N LYS A 16 -1.00 -3.21 13.91
CA LYS A 16 0.27 -3.27 14.65
C LYS A 16 1.36 -2.42 13.99
N SER A 17 1.31 -2.27 12.67
CA SER A 17 2.27 -1.48 11.90
C SER A 17 1.86 -0.01 11.76
N ARG A 18 0.65 0.36 12.17
CA ARG A 18 0.05 1.68 11.90
C ARG A 18 0.91 2.84 12.40
N ALA A 19 1.41 2.75 13.63
CA ALA A 19 2.25 3.80 14.21
C ALA A 19 3.55 4.03 13.41
N ALA A 20 4.16 2.97 12.87
CA ALA A 20 5.37 3.08 12.06
C ALA A 20 5.08 3.69 10.67
N VAL A 21 3.95 3.32 10.06
CA VAL A 21 3.48 3.94 8.82
C VAL A 21 3.23 5.44 9.03
N ASP A 22 2.49 5.79 10.08
CA ASP A 22 2.13 7.18 10.37
C ASP A 22 3.36 8.06 10.71
N ALA A 23 4.43 7.47 11.24
CA ALA A 23 5.69 8.17 11.52
C ALA A 23 6.50 8.51 10.25
N THR A 24 6.13 7.99 9.08
CA THR A 24 6.85 8.24 7.83
C THR A 24 6.36 9.55 7.19
N PRO A 25 7.23 10.56 6.96
CA PRO A 25 6.83 11.79 6.29
C PRO A 25 6.31 11.54 4.87
N ASP A 26 5.29 12.31 4.46
CA ASP A 26 4.71 12.30 3.10
C ASP A 26 4.39 10.89 2.58
N HIS A 27 3.89 10.03 3.48
CA HIS A 27 3.48 8.69 3.11
C HIS A 27 2.06 8.65 2.55
N GLU A 28 1.83 7.76 1.59
CA GLU A 28 0.50 7.34 1.16
C GLU A 28 0.28 5.91 1.62
N LEU A 29 -0.76 5.68 2.42
CA LEU A 29 -1.25 4.34 2.75
C LEU A 29 -2.45 4.01 1.88
N VAL A 30 -2.36 2.95 1.09
CA VAL A 30 -3.47 2.44 0.27
C VAL A 30 -3.75 0.99 0.62
N THR A 31 -5.00 0.69 0.91
CA THR A 31 -5.45 -0.66 1.24
C THR A 31 -6.10 -1.35 0.04
N PHE A 32 -5.83 -2.64 -0.11
CA PHE A 32 -6.36 -3.50 -1.16
C PHE A 32 -7.19 -4.62 -0.55
N ARG A 33 -8.26 -5.03 -1.24
CA ARG A 33 -8.99 -6.25 -0.90
C ARG A 33 -8.21 -7.47 -1.40
N ALA A 34 -7.18 -7.85 -0.66
CA ALA A 34 -6.24 -8.93 -0.96
C ALA A 34 -5.80 -9.63 0.35
N GLY A 35 -5.14 -10.78 0.22
CA GLY A 35 -4.50 -11.54 1.28
C GLY A 35 -3.19 -10.89 1.72
N HIS A 36 -2.06 -11.23 1.11
CA HIS A 36 -0.75 -10.72 1.52
C HIS A 36 -0.05 -9.92 0.43
N MET A 37 -0.28 -10.26 -0.84
CA MET A 37 0.45 -9.70 -1.97
C MET A 37 -0.51 -9.00 -2.95
N PRO A 38 -0.95 -7.76 -2.66
CA PRO A 38 -1.85 -6.98 -3.52
C PRO A 38 -1.44 -6.93 -4.99
N ALA A 39 -0.13 -6.91 -5.27
CA ALA A 39 0.43 -6.87 -6.61
C ALA A 39 0.12 -8.12 -7.43
N LEU A 40 0.09 -9.31 -6.81
CA LEU A 40 -0.22 -10.58 -7.46
C LEU A 40 -1.72 -10.87 -7.46
N GLU A 41 -2.41 -10.53 -6.37
CA GLU A 41 -3.82 -10.89 -6.18
C GLU A 41 -4.77 -9.91 -6.87
N THR A 42 -4.40 -8.63 -6.93
CA THR A 42 -5.23 -7.55 -7.51
C THR A 42 -4.42 -6.66 -8.46
N PRO A 43 -3.73 -7.22 -9.47
CA PRO A 43 -2.71 -6.52 -10.27
C PRO A 43 -3.25 -5.26 -10.95
N LYS A 44 -4.48 -5.28 -11.45
CA LYS A 44 -5.10 -4.10 -12.09
C LYS A 44 -5.29 -2.93 -11.11
N ALA A 45 -5.80 -3.22 -9.91
CA ALA A 45 -6.01 -2.21 -8.88
C ALA A 45 -4.67 -1.68 -8.35
N PHE A 46 -3.72 -2.59 -8.09
CA PHE A 46 -2.37 -2.24 -7.66
C PHE A 46 -1.66 -1.33 -8.68
N MET A 47 -1.64 -1.72 -9.96
CA MET A 47 -0.99 -0.95 -11.01
C MET A 47 -1.62 0.44 -11.22
N LYS A 48 -2.93 0.58 -11.01
CA LYS A 48 -3.60 1.89 -11.05
C LYS A 48 -3.08 2.81 -9.95
N VAL A 49 -2.93 2.30 -8.73
CA VAL A 49 -2.40 3.06 -7.59
C VAL A 49 -0.92 3.37 -7.78
N LEU A 50 -0.13 2.40 -8.21
CA LEU A 50 1.30 2.58 -8.45
C LEU A 50 1.56 3.66 -9.50
N ARG A 51 0.86 3.62 -10.65
CA ARG A 51 0.98 4.67 -11.68
C ARG A 51 0.60 6.05 -11.16
N ARG A 52 -0.50 6.16 -10.40
CA ARG A 52 -0.90 7.42 -9.77
C ARG A 52 0.19 7.97 -8.86
N PHE A 53 0.81 7.11 -8.05
CA PHE A 53 1.88 7.50 -7.14
C PHE A 53 3.13 7.95 -7.91
N LEU A 54 3.57 7.17 -8.90
CA LEU A 54 4.76 7.51 -9.71
C LEU A 54 4.60 8.82 -10.47
N ASN A 55 3.40 9.14 -10.98
CA ASN A 55 3.13 10.41 -11.66
C ASN A 55 3.23 11.65 -10.75
N LYS A 56 3.30 11.49 -9.43
CA LYS A 56 3.51 12.60 -8.48
C LYS A 56 4.98 12.85 -8.18
N LEU A 57 5.87 11.92 -8.54
CA LEU A 57 7.29 12.08 -8.26
C LEU A 57 7.88 13.13 -9.20
N PRO A 58 8.76 14.02 -8.69
CA PRO A 58 9.49 14.94 -9.54
C PRO A 58 10.31 14.16 -10.58
N SER A 59 10.34 14.68 -11.81
CA SER A 59 11.10 14.11 -12.93
C SER A 59 12.60 14.38 -12.82
#